data_AF-A0A9D1DDY3-F1
#
_entry.id   AF-A0A9D1DDY3-F1
#
_cell.length_a   1.000
_cell.length_b   1.000
_cell.length_c   1.000
_cell.angle_alpha   90.00
_cell.angle_beta   90.00
_cell.angle_gamma   90.00
#
_symmetry.space_group_name_H-M   'P 1'
#
loop_
_entity.id
_entity.type
_entity.pdbx_description
1 polymer ?
#
loop_
_entity_poly.entity_id
_entity_poly.type
_entity_poly.pdbx_seq_one_letter_code
_entity_poly.pdbx_strand_id
1 'polypeptide(L)'
;MDRAVGASGRVCRRCLLEELGEGDYLESVRRYRARLPEKERTPDDVYEARLAACKNCEELVNATCNLCGCYVEIRAARRSSACPAVPAHWGAVR
;
A
#
# COMPACT_ATOMS: atom_id res chain seq x y z
N MET A 1 -14.65 -19.31 -11.05
CA MET A 1 -14.17 -19.73 -9.71
C MET A 1 -14.44 -18.58 -8.73
N ASP A 2 -15.53 -18.58 -7.97
CA ASP A 2 -16.10 -17.30 -7.47
C ASP A 2 -16.45 -17.24 -5.98
N ARG A 3 -16.09 -16.10 -5.35
CA ARG A 3 -16.94 -15.28 -4.45
C ARG A 3 -16.16 -14.18 -3.71
N ALA A 4 -16.80 -13.00 -3.57
CA ALA A 4 -16.45 -11.78 -2.81
C ALA A 4 -16.85 -11.71 -1.31
N VAL A 5 -15.94 -11.46 -0.35
CA VAL A 5 -16.33 -11.13 1.04
C VAL A 5 -16.83 -9.69 1.12
N GLY A 6 -18.16 -9.58 1.15
CA GLY A 6 -18.84 -8.53 1.90
C GLY A 6 -19.04 -8.96 3.36
N ALA A 7 -19.18 -7.99 4.26
CA ALA A 7 -19.16 -8.11 5.73
C ALA A 7 -20.22 -9.02 6.40
N SER A 8 -20.92 -9.87 5.65
CA SER A 8 -21.88 -10.87 6.15
C SER A 8 -21.53 -12.31 5.74
N GLY A 9 -20.24 -12.64 5.56
CA GLY A 9 -19.74 -14.04 5.53
C GLY A 9 -19.52 -14.72 4.15
N ARG A 10 -19.40 -13.99 3.03
CA ARG A 10 -19.62 -14.58 1.69
C ARG A 10 -18.46 -15.26 0.91
N VAL A 11 -17.29 -15.56 1.51
CA VAL A 11 -16.05 -16.13 0.87
C VAL A 11 -15.39 -15.18 -0.16
N CYS A 12 -14.04 -15.18 -0.34
CA CYS A 12 -13.29 -14.06 -0.95
C CYS A 12 -12.35 -14.39 -2.16
N ARG A 13 -12.47 -13.66 -3.29
CA ARG A 13 -11.74 -13.79 -4.56
C ARG A 13 -11.68 -12.44 -5.28
N ARG A 14 -10.60 -11.70 -5.00
CA ARG A 14 -10.33 -10.31 -5.39
C ARG A 14 -10.14 -10.16 -6.90
N CYS A 15 -10.59 -9.03 -7.46
CA CYS A 15 -10.28 -8.61 -8.83
C CYS A 15 -8.77 -8.41 -9.02
N LEU A 16 -8.26 -8.64 -10.23
CA LEU A 16 -6.92 -8.22 -10.61
C LEU A 16 -6.84 -6.68 -10.65
N LEU A 17 -5.64 -6.12 -10.53
CA LEU A 17 -5.46 -4.66 -10.56
C LEU A 17 -5.80 -4.06 -11.94
N GLU A 18 -5.62 -4.85 -13.02
CA GLU A 18 -6.04 -4.52 -14.38
C GLU A 18 -7.58 -4.50 -14.56
N GLU A 19 -8.32 -5.13 -13.66
CA GLU A 19 -9.80 -5.18 -13.68
C GLU A 19 -10.43 -4.02 -12.88
N LEU A 20 -9.62 -3.15 -12.26
CA LEU A 20 -10.07 -2.02 -11.46
C LEU A 20 -9.89 -0.70 -12.23
N GLY A 21 -10.90 0.18 -12.18
CA GLY A 21 -10.73 1.56 -12.64
C GLY A 21 -9.83 2.36 -11.68
N GLU A 22 -9.32 3.50 -12.13
CA GLU A 22 -8.45 4.37 -11.32
C GLU A 22 -9.10 4.80 -9.99
N GLY A 23 -10.41 5.06 -10.00
CA GLY A 23 -11.18 5.35 -8.78
C GLY A 23 -11.29 4.15 -7.82
N ASP A 24 -11.41 2.93 -8.36
CA ASP A 24 -11.52 1.69 -7.59
C ASP A 24 -10.17 1.30 -6.95
N TYR A 25 -9.05 1.66 -7.58
CA TYR A 25 -7.71 1.48 -7.03
C TYR A 25 -7.54 2.29 -5.73
N LEU A 26 -7.88 3.58 -5.72
CA LEU A 26 -7.74 4.44 -4.54
C LEU A 26 -8.59 3.93 -3.37
N GLU A 27 -9.83 3.49 -3.64
CA GLU A 27 -10.70 2.90 -2.61
C GLU A 27 -10.13 1.56 -2.11
N SER A 28 -9.57 0.74 -3.01
CA SER A 28 -8.91 -0.53 -2.67
C SER A 28 -7.68 -0.35 -1.78
N VAL A 29 -6.86 0.68 -2.00
CA VAL A 29 -5.70 1.00 -1.13
C VAL A 29 -6.17 1.46 0.25
N ARG A 30 -7.13 2.39 0.31
CA ARG A 30 -7.73 2.85 1.59
C ARG A 30 -8.30 1.68 2.37
N ARG A 31 -9.04 0.79 1.71
CA ARG A 31 -9.62 -0.44 2.26
C ARG A 31 -8.55 -1.44 2.72
N TYR A 32 -7.43 -1.56 2.02
CA TYR A 32 -6.28 -2.36 2.45
C TYR A 32 -5.68 -1.82 3.75
N ARG A 33 -5.33 -0.52 3.77
CA ARG A 33 -4.73 0.15 4.94
C ARG A 33 -5.65 0.04 6.17
N ALA A 34 -6.95 0.29 5.98
CA ALA A 34 -7.96 0.18 7.04
C ALA A 34 -8.15 -1.25 7.60
N ARG A 35 -7.76 -2.29 6.84
CA ARG A 35 -7.85 -3.71 7.24
C ARG A 35 -6.54 -4.31 7.76
N LEU A 36 -5.41 -3.62 7.66
CA LEU A 36 -4.16 -4.07 8.29
C LEU A 36 -4.35 -4.16 9.82
N PRO A 37 -3.94 -5.25 10.49
CA PRO A 37 -3.89 -5.29 11.95
C PRO A 37 -3.08 -4.11 12.48
N GLU A 38 -3.51 -3.50 13.59
CA GLU A 38 -2.87 -2.30 14.13
C GLU A 38 -1.36 -2.49 14.38
N LYS A 39 -0.99 -3.64 14.96
CA LYS A 39 0.40 -4.10 15.15
C LYS A 39 1.23 -4.26 13.86
N GLU A 40 0.60 -4.27 12.68
CA GLU A 40 1.26 -4.32 11.37
C GLU A 40 1.19 -2.99 10.62
N ARG A 41 0.30 -2.09 11.05
CA ARG A 41 0.00 -0.82 10.39
C ARG A 41 0.98 0.27 10.84
N THR A 42 1.56 0.95 9.86
CA THR A 42 2.37 2.15 10.11
C THR A 42 1.49 3.25 10.74
N PRO A 43 1.94 3.93 11.81
CA PRO A 43 1.27 5.12 12.35
C PRO A 43 0.97 6.16 11.26
N ASP A 44 -0.10 6.94 11.42
CA ASP A 44 -0.58 7.86 10.38
C ASP A 44 0.44 8.95 10.02
N ASP A 45 1.11 9.53 11.03
CA ASP A 45 2.20 10.50 10.85
C ASP A 45 3.39 9.92 10.09
N VAL A 46 3.85 8.71 10.45
CA VAL A 46 4.96 8.04 9.76
C VAL A 46 4.55 7.58 8.36
N TYR A 47 3.27 7.24 8.16
CA TYR A 47 2.73 6.90 6.84
C TYR A 47 2.77 8.10 5.90
N GLU A 48 2.27 9.26 6.33
CA GLU A 48 2.34 10.49 5.54
C GLU A 48 3.78 10.93 5.29
N ALA A 49 4.69 10.80 6.27
CA ALA A 49 6.12 11.10 6.08
C ALA A 49 6.78 10.18 5.02
N ARG A 50 6.46 8.88 5.02
CA ARG A 50 6.92 7.93 3.99
C ARG A 50 6.36 8.28 2.60
N LEU A 51 5.09 8.70 2.53
CA LEU A 51 4.49 9.16 1.27
C LEU A 51 5.09 10.47 0.77
N ALA A 52 5.39 11.41 1.66
CA ALA A 52 6.09 12.65 1.31
C ALA A 52 7.49 12.37 0.75
N ALA A 53 8.22 11.42 1.32
CA ALA A 53 9.49 10.96 0.75
C ALA A 53 9.32 10.35 -0.65
N CYS A 54 8.31 9.50 -0.87
CA CYS A 54 8.02 8.94 -2.20
C CYS A 54 7.57 10.00 -3.23
N LYS A 55 6.77 10.99 -2.84
CA LYS A 55 6.31 12.10 -3.71
C LYS A 55 7.47 12.96 -4.25
N ASN A 56 8.61 12.97 -3.57
CA ASN A 56 9.83 13.69 -3.97
C ASN A 56 10.93 12.75 -4.52
N CYS A 57 10.60 11.49 -4.82
CA CYS A 57 11.55 10.48 -5.27
C CYS A 57 11.44 10.25 -6.78
N GLU A 58 12.56 10.31 -7.50
CA GLU A 58 12.64 10.10 -8.96
C GLU A 58 12.17 8.70 -9.39
N GLU A 59 12.21 7.74 -8.47
CA GLU A 59 11.79 6.35 -8.67
C GLU A 59 10.25 6.14 -8.60
N LEU A 60 9.47 7.20 -8.36
CA LEU A 60 8.00 7.13 -8.32
C LEU A 60 7.39 7.27 -9.72
N VAL A 61 6.84 6.19 -10.25
CA VAL A 61 6.13 6.16 -11.54
C VAL A 61 4.77 5.49 -11.36
N ASN A 62 3.68 6.18 -11.75
CA ASN A 62 2.30 5.65 -11.73
C ASN A 62 1.93 4.96 -10.38
N ALA A 63 2.17 5.67 -9.27
CA ALA A 63 1.99 5.19 -7.89
C ALA A 63 2.87 4.00 -7.45
N THR A 64 3.78 3.51 -8.30
CA THR A 64 4.73 2.42 -8.01
C THR A 64 6.17 2.94 -7.86
N CYS A 65 7.01 2.19 -7.15
CA CYS A 65 8.44 2.46 -7.02
C CYS A 65 9.24 1.57 -7.97
N ASN A 66 9.93 2.16 -8.95
CA ASN A 66 10.74 1.46 -9.96
C ASN A 66 11.76 0.48 -9.34
N LEU A 67 12.41 0.85 -8.23
CA LEU A 67 13.37 -0.01 -7.53
C LEU A 67 12.80 -1.33 -6.96
N CYS A 68 11.47 -1.45 -6.80
CA CYS A 68 10.88 -2.65 -6.17
C CYS A 68 9.51 -3.09 -6.72
N GLY A 69 8.98 -2.43 -7.75
CA GLY A 69 7.66 -2.71 -8.36
C GLY A 69 6.45 -2.53 -7.42
N CYS A 70 6.65 -2.08 -6.18
CA CYS A 70 5.59 -1.96 -5.19
C CYS A 70 4.84 -0.64 -5.33
N TYR A 71 3.51 -0.68 -5.21
CA TYR A 71 2.71 0.52 -4.94
C TYR A 71 3.17 1.19 -3.64
N VAL A 72 3.51 2.48 -3.70
CA VAL A 72 4.14 3.18 -2.58
C VAL A 72 3.22 3.28 -1.36
N GLU A 73 1.91 3.48 -1.58
CA GLU A 73 0.90 3.50 -0.53
C GLU A 73 0.73 2.15 0.17
N ILE A 74 0.79 1.05 -0.57
CA ILE A 74 0.72 -0.31 0.01
C ILE A 74 1.99 -0.61 0.81
N ARG A 75 3.17 -0.25 0.28
CA ARG A 75 4.46 -0.51 0.94
C ARG A 75 4.65 0.36 2.19
N ALA A 76 4.27 1.65 2.12
CA ALA A 76 4.36 2.56 3.25
C ALA A 76 3.43 2.17 4.41
N ALA A 77 2.29 1.50 4.12
CA ALA A 77 1.28 1.13 5.12
C ALA A 77 1.72 0.04 6.12
N ARG A 78 2.78 -0.74 5.81
CA ARG A 78 3.31 -1.79 6.71
C ARG A 78 4.50 -1.31 7.55
N ARG A 79 4.43 -1.52 8.86
CA ARG A 79 5.52 -1.18 9.82
C ARG A 79 6.86 -1.76 9.40
N SER A 80 6.87 -3.07 9.12
CA SER A 80 8.05 -3.87 8.78
C SER A 80 8.69 -3.55 7.43
N SER A 81 8.04 -2.74 6.58
CA SER A 81 8.60 -2.32 5.29
C SER A 81 9.54 -1.12 5.45
N ALA A 82 10.54 -1.05 4.58
CA ALA A 82 11.46 0.08 4.41
C ALA A 82 11.56 0.47 2.92
N CYS A 83 12.08 1.66 2.63
CA CYS A 83 12.45 2.08 1.29
C CYS A 83 13.51 1.10 0.71
N PRO A 84 13.41 0.68 -0.58
CA PRO A 84 14.41 -0.20 -1.21
C PRO A 84 15.70 0.51 -1.63
N ALA A 85 15.73 1.85 -1.63
CA ALA A 85 16.90 2.63 -2.03
C ALA A 85 18.09 2.42 -1.07
N VAL A 86 19.29 2.67 -1.56
CA VAL A 86 20.54 2.62 -0.78
C VAL A 86 21.28 3.96 -0.97
N PRO A 87 21.29 4.86 0.03
CA PRO A 87 20.63 4.75 1.33
C PRO A 87 19.09 4.85 1.25
N ALA A 88 18.41 4.24 2.23
CA ALA A 88 16.95 4.22 2.28
C ALA A 88 16.39 5.60 2.69
N HIS A 89 15.46 6.15 1.90
CA HIS A 89 14.77 7.41 2.23
C HIS A 89 13.86 7.32 3.48
N TRP A 90 13.46 6.10 3.86
CA TRP A 90 12.67 5.85 5.07
C TRP A 90 12.82 4.40 5.54
N GLY A 91 12.83 4.20 6.86
CA GLY A 91 13.05 2.91 7.51
C GLY A 91 11.78 2.21 8.00
N ALA A 92 11.95 0.96 8.44
CA ALA A 92 10.91 0.20 9.15
C ALA A 92 10.62 0.80 10.54
N VAL A 93 9.36 0.74 10.96
CA VAL A 93 8.94 1.05 12.34
C VAL A 93 8.88 -0.27 13.10
N ARG A 94 9.38 -0.29 14.33
CA ARG A 94 9.20 -1.41 15.27
C ARG A 94 7.90 -1.18 16.03
#